data_AF-A0A2R6JHV0-F1
#
_entry.id   AF-A0A2R6JHV0-F1
#
_cell.length_a   1.000
_cell.length_b   1.000
_cell.length_c   1.000
_cell.angle_alpha   90.00
_cell.angle_beta   90.00
_cell.angle_gamma   90.00
#
_symmetry.space_group_name_H-M   'P 1'
#
loop_
_entity.id
_entity.type
_entity.pdbx_description
1 polymer ?
#
loop_
_entity_poly.entity_id
_entity_poly.type
_entity_poly.pdbx_seq_one_letter_code
_entity_poly.pdbx_strand_id
1 'polypeptide(L)'
;MSERRTWPLNGLALAVLWLFVRGPSLSVTRFAEELIIGLGVGMTLAYSVRRFYAPRVDVSGGLTSFPYAVVYVALFVYELLTANLEVAYRVLHPDCPIDPDVVELPLRVRSDLAITTIANSITLTPGTLTMDYDSDRNSLYVHSLAGTPAEVAAPIRRWEDYALVIFDEELDPGDPVPEPDRTTGSPADSSSTGDRGGGDDDGR
;
A
#
# COMPACT_ATOMS: atom_id res chain seq x y z
N MET A 1 -26.86 7.42 -21.22
CA MET A 1 -25.65 6.62 -20.91
C MET A 1 -26.04 5.48 -20.00
N SER A 2 -25.99 4.24 -20.49
CA SER A 2 -26.46 3.05 -19.76
C SER A 2 -25.51 2.74 -18.60
N GLU A 3 -25.98 2.86 -17.35
CA GLU A 3 -25.34 2.22 -16.19
C GLU A 3 -25.22 0.73 -16.46
N ARG A 4 -24.04 0.29 -16.91
CA ARG A 4 -23.74 -1.14 -17.00
C ARG A 4 -23.71 -1.66 -15.57
N ARG A 5 -24.74 -2.42 -15.20
CA ARG A 5 -24.79 -3.18 -13.95
C ARG A 5 -23.55 -4.08 -13.91
N THR A 6 -22.54 -3.72 -13.11
CA THR A 6 -21.28 -4.48 -12.94
C THR A 6 -21.40 -5.62 -11.93
N TRP A 7 -22.42 -5.59 -11.05
CA TRP A 7 -22.69 -6.67 -10.09
C TRP A 7 -22.85 -8.07 -10.70
N PRO A 8 -23.44 -8.32 -11.89
CA PRO A 8 -23.42 -9.64 -12.52
C PRO A 8 -22.01 -10.07 -12.94
N LEU A 9 -21.15 -9.13 -13.34
CA LEU A 9 -19.77 -9.42 -13.71
C LEU A 9 -18.94 -9.79 -12.48
N ASN A 10 -19.15 -9.09 -11.36
CA ASN A 10 -18.56 -9.47 -10.06
C ASN A 10 -19.08 -10.84 -9.59
N GLY A 11 -20.38 -11.12 -9.74
CA GLY A 11 -20.96 -12.42 -9.41
C GLY A 11 -20.36 -13.56 -10.25
N LEU A 12 -20.13 -13.32 -11.53
CA LEU A 12 -19.45 -14.25 -12.42
C LEU A 12 -17.97 -14.42 -12.02
N ALA A 13 -17.25 -13.34 -11.72
CA ALA A 13 -15.86 -13.40 -11.27
C ALA A 13 -15.72 -14.20 -9.96
N LEU A 14 -16.65 -14.00 -9.02
CA LEU A 14 -16.73 -14.80 -7.79
C LEU A 14 -17.02 -16.27 -8.06
N ALA A 15 -17.87 -16.59 -9.04
CA ALA A 15 -18.11 -17.97 -9.45
C ALA A 15 -16.89 -18.63 -10.11
N VAL A 16 -16.12 -17.87 -10.91
CA VAL A 16 -14.85 -18.33 -11.48
C VAL A 16 -13.82 -18.55 -10.38
N LEU A 17 -13.71 -17.62 -9.43
CA LEU A 17 -12.85 -17.76 -8.25
C LEU A 17 -13.27 -18.97 -7.40
N TRP A 18 -14.57 -19.22 -7.24
CA TRP A 18 -15.11 -20.41 -6.56
C TRP A 18 -14.61 -21.69 -7.21
N LEU A 19 -14.71 -21.79 -8.53
CA LEU A 19 -14.20 -22.95 -9.28
C LEU A 19 -12.69 -23.12 -9.15
N PHE A 20 -11.94 -22.01 -9.16
CA PHE A 20 -10.50 -22.02 -8.96
C PHE A 20 -10.12 -22.55 -7.58
N VAL A 21 -10.76 -22.05 -6.52
CA VAL A 21 -10.50 -22.47 -5.12
C VAL A 21 -10.93 -23.91 -4.88
N ARG A 22 -12.06 -24.33 -5.45
CA ARG A 22 -12.61 -25.67 -5.23
C ARG A 22 -11.83 -26.75 -5.98
N GLY A 23 -11.26 -26.41 -7.14
CA GLY A 23 -10.49 -27.32 -7.98
C GLY A 23 -11.25 -28.58 -8.39
N PRO A 24 -12.45 -28.47 -9.01
CA PRO A 24 -13.24 -29.64 -9.39
C PRO A 24 -12.50 -30.52 -10.40
N SER A 25 -12.76 -31.83 -10.35
CA SER A 25 -12.25 -32.74 -11.38
C SER A 25 -12.79 -32.35 -12.76
N LEU A 26 -12.02 -32.62 -13.83
CA LEU A 26 -12.40 -32.36 -15.24
C LEU A 26 -13.61 -33.19 -15.73
N SER A 27 -14.34 -33.83 -14.81
CA SER A 27 -15.59 -34.51 -15.09
C SER A 27 -16.67 -33.46 -15.36
N VAL A 28 -17.26 -33.49 -16.56
CA VAL A 28 -18.26 -32.51 -17.03
C VAL A 28 -19.41 -32.33 -16.02
N THR A 29 -19.86 -33.39 -15.38
CA THR A 29 -20.93 -33.34 -14.36
C THR A 29 -20.51 -32.60 -13.09
N ARG A 30 -19.32 -32.88 -12.55
CA ARG A 30 -18.81 -32.22 -11.33
C ARG A 30 -18.49 -30.75 -11.56
N PHE A 31 -17.96 -30.44 -12.74
CA PHE A 31 -17.74 -29.06 -13.15
C PHE A 31 -19.05 -28.28 -13.26
N ALA A 32 -20.09 -28.87 -13.86
CA ALA A 32 -21.40 -28.23 -13.98
C ALA A 32 -22.09 -28.02 -12.62
N GLU A 33 -22.04 -29.00 -11.72
CA GLU A 33 -22.55 -28.88 -10.35
C GLU A 33 -21.90 -27.70 -9.61
N GLU A 34 -20.56 -27.66 -9.60
CA GLU A 34 -19.80 -26.63 -8.90
C GLU A 34 -19.94 -25.25 -9.56
N LEU A 35 -20.13 -25.18 -10.89
CA LEU A 35 -20.41 -23.94 -11.60
C LEU A 35 -21.77 -23.36 -11.21
N ILE A 36 -22.81 -24.21 -11.12
CA ILE A 36 -24.15 -23.77 -10.73
C ILE A 36 -24.15 -23.26 -9.28
N ILE A 37 -23.49 -23.99 -8.37
CA ILE A 37 -23.34 -23.58 -6.96
C ILE A 37 -22.56 -22.28 -6.87
N GLY A 38 -21.41 -22.20 -7.52
CA GLY A 38 -20.56 -21.01 -7.55
C GLY A 38 -21.27 -19.79 -8.13
N LEU A 39 -22.06 -19.97 -9.19
CA LEU A 39 -22.88 -18.90 -9.76
C LEU A 39 -24.00 -18.47 -8.79
N GLY A 40 -24.70 -19.43 -8.18
CA GLY A 40 -25.75 -19.12 -7.20
C GLY A 40 -25.22 -18.34 -5.99
N VAL A 41 -24.13 -18.83 -5.39
CA VAL A 41 -23.48 -18.19 -4.23
C VAL A 41 -22.85 -16.86 -4.63
N GLY A 42 -22.04 -16.82 -5.69
CA GLY A 42 -21.35 -15.64 -6.16
C GLY A 42 -22.31 -14.52 -6.56
N MET A 43 -23.41 -14.86 -7.22
CA MET A 43 -24.42 -13.88 -7.65
C MET A 43 -25.29 -13.38 -6.50
N THR A 44 -25.62 -14.25 -5.54
CA THR A 44 -26.31 -13.86 -4.29
C THR A 44 -25.43 -12.93 -3.44
N LEU A 45 -24.15 -13.27 -3.31
CA LEU A 45 -23.18 -12.46 -2.59
C LEU A 45 -22.99 -11.12 -3.28
N ALA A 46 -22.69 -11.11 -4.59
CA ALA A 46 -22.53 -9.89 -5.38
C ALA A 46 -23.78 -8.99 -5.34
N TYR A 47 -24.97 -9.59 -5.38
CA TYR A 47 -26.23 -8.85 -5.19
C TYR A 47 -26.31 -8.23 -3.80
N SER A 48 -25.95 -8.97 -2.75
CA SER A 48 -26.03 -8.51 -1.36
C SER A 48 -25.02 -7.40 -1.06
N VAL A 49 -23.77 -7.56 -1.52
CA VAL A 49 -22.70 -6.58 -1.33
C VAL A 49 -22.71 -5.43 -2.34
N ARG A 50 -23.63 -5.43 -3.33
CA ARG A 50 -23.74 -4.35 -4.34
C ARG A 50 -23.88 -2.95 -3.73
N ARG A 51 -24.43 -2.86 -2.51
CA ARG A 51 -24.65 -1.59 -1.80
C ARG A 51 -23.36 -1.04 -1.18
N PHE A 52 -22.31 -1.84 -1.08
CA PHE A 52 -21.02 -1.49 -0.47
C PHE A 52 -19.90 -1.29 -1.51
N TYR A 53 -20.12 -1.56 -2.80
CA TYR A 53 -19.10 -1.35 -3.83
C TYR A 53 -18.99 0.12 -4.25
N ALA A 54 -17.86 0.74 -3.91
CA ALA A 54 -17.35 2.01 -4.44
C ALA A 54 -16.82 1.84 -5.90
N PRO A 55 -16.59 2.94 -6.66
CA PRO A 55 -16.66 2.97 -8.13
C PRO A 55 -15.58 2.18 -8.91
N ARG A 56 -16.07 1.35 -9.85
CA ARG A 56 -15.49 0.92 -11.15
C ARG A 56 -14.01 0.49 -11.23
N VAL A 57 -13.79 -0.83 -11.22
CA VAL A 57 -12.69 -1.43 -11.98
C VAL A 57 -13.25 -1.88 -13.34
N ASP A 58 -13.01 -1.10 -14.38
CA ASP A 58 -13.48 -1.39 -15.74
C ASP A 58 -12.52 -2.36 -16.45
N VAL A 59 -12.79 -3.67 -16.34
CA VAL A 59 -11.97 -4.73 -16.95
C VAL A 59 -12.37 -5.00 -18.41
N SER A 60 -12.86 -3.99 -19.14
CA SER A 60 -13.40 -4.17 -20.50
C SER A 60 -12.35 -4.44 -21.60
N GLY A 61 -11.04 -4.40 -21.29
CA GLY A 61 -9.95 -4.73 -22.22
C GLY A 61 -9.50 -6.21 -22.24
N GLY A 62 -10.28 -7.13 -21.66
CA GLY A 62 -9.81 -8.42 -21.11
C GLY A 62 -9.25 -9.52 -22.04
N LEU A 63 -9.25 -9.40 -23.37
CA LEU A 63 -8.76 -10.50 -24.24
C LEU A 63 -7.36 -10.27 -24.85
N THR A 64 -6.98 -9.03 -25.14
CA THR A 64 -5.65 -8.71 -25.70
C THR A 64 -4.59 -8.53 -24.59
N SER A 65 -5.02 -8.17 -23.38
CA SER A 65 -4.12 -7.88 -22.25
C SER A 65 -3.74 -9.09 -21.42
N PHE A 66 -4.42 -10.23 -21.58
CA PHE A 66 -4.15 -11.46 -20.82
C PHE A 66 -2.68 -11.94 -20.87
N PRO A 67 -2.01 -12.03 -22.03
CA PRO A 67 -0.60 -12.44 -22.07
C PRO A 67 0.32 -11.44 -21.36
N TYR A 68 0.03 -10.14 -21.45
CA TYR A 68 0.78 -9.10 -20.75
C TYR A 68 0.58 -9.18 -19.23
N ALA A 69 -0.63 -9.48 -18.77
CA ALA A 69 -0.92 -9.70 -17.35
C ALA A 69 -0.17 -10.91 -16.80
N VAL A 70 -0.09 -12.02 -17.55
CA VAL A 70 0.66 -13.21 -17.13
C VAL A 70 2.16 -12.91 -17.03
N VAL A 71 2.74 -12.21 -18.02
CA VAL A 71 4.15 -11.80 -17.99
C VAL A 71 4.41 -10.86 -16.81
N TYR A 72 3.52 -9.90 -16.57
CA TYR A 72 3.62 -8.98 -15.45
C TYR A 72 3.60 -9.71 -14.10
N VAL A 73 2.66 -10.62 -13.90
CA VAL A 73 2.57 -11.42 -12.67
C VAL A 73 3.82 -12.30 -12.49
N ALA A 74 4.33 -12.90 -13.56
CA ALA A 74 5.54 -13.72 -13.49
C ALA A 74 6.78 -12.89 -13.11
N LEU A 75 6.93 -11.70 -13.70
CA LEU A 75 8.01 -10.76 -13.36
C LEU A 75 7.89 -10.27 -11.92
N PHE A 76 6.68 -9.91 -11.50
CA PHE A 76 6.38 -9.49 -10.14
C PHE A 76 6.72 -10.57 -9.11
N VAL A 77 6.37 -11.83 -9.36
CA VAL A 77 6.72 -12.95 -8.48
C VAL A 77 8.24 -13.15 -8.41
N TYR A 78 8.95 -13.00 -9.53
CA TYR A 78 10.41 -13.09 -9.55
C TYR A 78 11.08 -11.98 -8.72
N GLU A 79 10.63 -10.73 -8.89
CA GLU A 79 11.13 -9.60 -8.11
C GLU A 79 10.78 -9.73 -6.63
N LEU A 80 9.57 -10.18 -6.30
CA LEU A 80 9.13 -10.45 -4.93
C LEU A 80 10.03 -11.50 -4.26
N LEU A 81 10.31 -12.61 -4.92
CA LEU A 81 11.18 -13.66 -4.38
C LEU A 81 12.61 -13.15 -4.18
N THR A 82 13.14 -12.39 -5.14
CA THR A 82 14.50 -11.82 -5.06
C THR A 82 14.62 -10.83 -3.91
N ALA A 83 13.64 -9.94 -3.74
CA ALA A 83 13.59 -8.98 -2.65
C ALA A 83 13.51 -9.66 -1.28
N ASN A 84 12.71 -10.72 -1.15
CA ASN A 84 12.61 -11.50 0.10
C ASN A 84 13.94 -12.19 0.46
N LEU A 85 14.67 -12.70 -0.53
CA LEU A 85 16.01 -13.28 -0.31
C LEU A 85 17.04 -12.22 0.10
N GLU A 86 16.94 -11.01 -0.44
CA GLU A 86 17.81 -9.88 -0.07
C GLU A 86 17.58 -9.42 1.37
N VAL A 87 16.32 -9.40 1.81
CA VAL A 87 15.95 -9.16 3.22
C VAL A 87 16.49 -10.27 4.11
N ALA A 88 16.29 -11.53 3.73
CA ALA A 88 16.79 -12.67 4.49
C ALA A 88 18.32 -12.61 4.65
N TYR A 89 19.04 -12.26 3.57
CA TYR A 89 20.49 -12.06 3.62
C TYR A 89 20.90 -10.95 4.58
N ARG A 90 20.22 -9.78 4.56
CA ARG A 90 20.51 -8.67 5.49
C ARG A 90 20.27 -9.04 6.95
N VAL A 91 19.23 -9.79 7.24
CA VAL A 91 18.91 -10.26 8.60
C VAL A 91 19.91 -11.33 9.08
N LEU A 92 20.41 -12.17 8.18
CA LEU A 92 21.41 -13.20 8.49
C LEU A 92 22.86 -12.66 8.47
N HIS A 93 23.09 -11.44 8.01
CA HIS A 93 24.44 -10.85 7.92
C HIS A 93 24.97 -10.51 9.32
N PRO A 94 26.17 -10.98 9.70
CA PRO A 94 26.69 -10.85 11.07
C PRO A 94 26.95 -9.39 11.51
N ASP A 95 27.21 -8.49 10.56
CA ASP A 95 27.38 -7.06 10.86
C ASP A 95 26.06 -6.32 11.12
N CYS A 96 24.92 -6.97 10.87
CA CYS A 96 23.54 -6.52 11.15
C CYS A 96 23.40 -4.97 11.14
N PRO A 97 23.63 -4.29 10.00
CA PRO A 97 23.62 -2.83 9.92
C PRO A 97 22.17 -2.36 9.93
N ILE A 98 21.53 -2.49 11.09
CA ILE A 98 20.15 -2.13 11.39
C ILE A 98 20.25 -0.88 12.26
N ASP A 99 19.80 0.24 11.71
CA ASP A 99 19.69 1.53 12.39
C ASP A 99 18.23 1.97 12.26
N PRO A 100 17.36 1.45 13.14
CA PRO A 100 15.94 1.59 12.96
C PRO A 100 15.51 3.00 13.37
N ASP A 101 14.79 3.67 12.49
CA ASP A 101 14.35 5.05 12.70
C ASP A 101 12.89 5.23 12.27
N VAL A 102 12.26 6.28 12.79
CA VAL A 102 10.91 6.68 12.45
C VAL A 102 10.97 7.95 11.62
N VAL A 103 10.66 7.80 10.34
CA VAL A 103 10.66 8.90 9.38
C VAL A 103 9.23 9.40 9.19
N GLU A 104 9.04 10.69 9.40
CA GLU A 104 7.81 11.35 8.98
C GLU A 104 7.86 11.61 7.47
N LEU A 105 6.83 11.17 6.76
CA LEU A 105 6.68 11.32 5.32
C LEU A 105 5.40 12.12 5.01
N PRO A 106 5.51 13.44 4.79
CA PRO A 106 4.37 14.26 4.37
C PRO A 106 3.89 13.83 2.98
N LEU A 107 2.57 13.73 2.79
CA LEU A 107 1.95 13.23 1.56
C LEU A 107 1.45 14.36 0.64
N ARG A 108 1.53 14.12 -0.66
CA ARG A 108 0.90 14.90 -1.73
C ARG A 108 -0.51 14.41 -2.06
N VAL A 109 -0.75 13.11 -1.91
CA VAL A 109 -2.08 12.50 -2.11
C VAL A 109 -3.02 12.88 -0.96
N ARG A 110 -4.32 13.01 -1.24
CA ARG A 110 -5.35 13.38 -0.26
C ARG A 110 -6.50 12.39 -0.17
N SER A 111 -6.76 11.58 -1.19
CA SER A 111 -7.84 10.60 -1.09
C SER A 111 -7.49 9.44 -0.16
N ASP A 112 -8.47 8.99 0.64
CA ASP A 112 -8.30 7.87 1.56
C ASP A 112 -7.78 6.60 0.85
N LEU A 113 -8.21 6.37 -0.39
CA LEU A 113 -7.81 5.21 -1.18
C LEU A 113 -6.35 5.33 -1.65
N ALA A 114 -5.92 6.52 -2.09
CA ALA A 114 -4.54 6.77 -2.46
C ALA A 114 -3.61 6.65 -1.25
N ILE A 115 -3.96 7.28 -0.12
CA ILE A 115 -3.22 7.20 1.14
C ILE A 115 -3.08 5.74 1.59
N THR A 116 -4.20 4.99 1.59
CA THR A 116 -4.20 3.56 1.95
C THR A 116 -3.32 2.73 1.02
N THR A 117 -3.35 3.02 -0.28
CA THR A 117 -2.55 2.30 -1.28
C THR A 117 -1.05 2.58 -1.08
N ILE A 118 -0.66 3.82 -0.80
CA ILE A 118 0.73 4.18 -0.48
C ILE A 118 1.18 3.53 0.83
N ALA A 119 0.38 3.61 1.91
CA ALA A 119 0.70 2.97 3.18
C ALA A 119 0.95 1.45 3.04
N ASN A 120 0.11 0.76 2.25
CA ASN A 120 0.31 -0.66 1.97
C ASN A 120 1.57 -0.91 1.13
N SER A 121 1.85 -0.04 0.15
CA SER A 121 3.05 -0.14 -0.70
C SER A 121 4.34 0.04 0.11
N ILE A 122 4.35 0.96 1.08
CA ILE A 122 5.46 1.16 2.02
C ILE A 122 5.66 -0.10 2.88
N THR A 123 4.58 -0.66 3.42
CA THR A 123 4.65 -1.85 4.29
C THR A 123 5.13 -3.10 3.53
N LEU A 124 4.86 -3.15 2.22
CA LEU A 124 5.37 -4.20 1.33
C LEU A 124 6.81 -3.94 0.86
N THR A 125 7.33 -2.73 1.05
CA THR A 125 8.71 -2.40 0.71
C THR A 125 9.64 -3.02 1.76
N PRO A 126 10.58 -3.87 1.35
CA PRO A 126 11.58 -4.47 2.23
C PRO A 126 12.23 -3.51 3.22
N GLY A 127 12.09 -3.79 4.52
CA GLY A 127 12.74 -3.01 5.57
C GLY A 127 12.00 -1.73 5.98
N THR A 128 10.77 -1.50 5.51
CA THR A 128 9.92 -0.39 5.97
C THR A 128 8.54 -0.86 6.41
N LEU A 129 7.91 -0.14 7.34
CA LEU A 129 6.57 -0.41 7.83
C LEU A 129 5.84 0.90 8.11
N THR A 130 4.61 1.03 7.64
CA THR A 130 3.76 2.18 8.01
C THR A 130 3.20 1.95 9.41
N MET A 131 3.45 2.89 10.33
CA MET A 131 2.97 2.80 11.71
C MET A 131 1.66 3.55 11.93
N ASP A 132 1.58 4.78 11.43
CA ASP A 132 0.43 5.65 11.66
C ASP A 132 0.25 6.68 10.54
N TYR A 133 -0.96 7.22 10.44
CA TYR A 133 -1.32 8.32 9.56
C TYR A 133 -1.88 9.48 10.40
N ASP A 134 -1.21 10.63 10.31
CA ASP A 134 -1.70 11.88 10.88
C ASP A 134 -2.52 12.63 9.82
N SER A 135 -3.84 12.67 10.02
CA SER A 135 -4.77 13.35 9.13
C SER A 135 -4.68 14.88 9.20
N ASP A 136 -4.24 15.45 10.32
CA ASP A 136 -4.12 16.89 10.49
C ASP A 136 -2.90 17.43 9.72
N ARG A 137 -1.81 16.65 9.72
CA ARG A 137 -0.55 16.99 9.01
C ARG A 137 -0.47 16.38 7.60
N ASN A 138 -1.39 15.50 7.25
CA ASN A 138 -1.36 14.66 6.06
C ASN A 138 -0.01 13.94 5.88
N SER A 139 0.46 13.30 6.95
CA SER A 139 1.77 12.64 7.02
C SER A 139 1.65 11.18 7.42
N LEU A 140 2.48 10.32 6.81
CA LEU A 140 2.67 8.94 7.26
C LEU A 140 3.91 8.83 8.13
N TYR A 141 3.79 8.14 9.26
CA TYR A 141 4.94 7.74 10.08
C TYR A 141 5.43 6.37 9.62
N VAL A 142 6.63 6.33 9.08
CA VAL A 142 7.24 5.13 8.52
C VAL A 142 8.38 4.68 9.41
N HIS A 143 8.29 3.47 9.92
CA HIS A 143 9.41 2.79 10.56
C HIS A 143 10.31 2.19 9.48
N SER A 144 11.59 2.54 9.49
CA SER A 144 12.61 1.91 8.65
C SER A 144 13.54 1.06 9.49
N LEU A 145 14.03 -0.04 8.92
CA LEU A 145 15.02 -0.92 9.53
C LEU A 145 16.45 -0.36 9.41
N ALA A 146 16.72 0.43 8.36
CA ALA A 146 18.01 1.07 8.11
C ALA A 146 17.90 2.18 7.05
N GLY A 147 18.89 3.07 7.01
CA GLY A 147 19.03 4.11 5.99
C GLY A 147 18.53 5.48 6.44
N THR A 148 18.99 6.52 5.76
CA THR A 148 18.63 7.90 6.08
C THR A 148 17.18 8.21 5.68
N PRO A 149 16.53 9.22 6.29
CA PRO A 149 15.18 9.65 5.91
C PRO A 149 15.00 9.91 4.42
N ALA A 150 16.01 10.45 3.74
CA ALA A 150 15.99 10.72 2.32
C ALA A 150 16.02 9.43 1.47
N GLU A 151 16.82 8.44 1.88
CA GLU A 151 16.92 7.14 1.21
C GLU A 151 15.63 6.34 1.36
N VAL A 152 14.98 6.41 2.52
CA VAL A 152 13.67 5.79 2.77
C VAL A 152 12.58 6.48 1.96
N ALA A 153 12.58 7.81 1.92
CA ALA A 153 11.55 8.57 1.21
C ALA A 153 11.64 8.42 -0.32
N ALA A 154 12.84 8.37 -0.92
CA ALA A 154 13.03 8.36 -2.36
C ALA A 154 12.20 7.29 -3.14
N PRO A 155 12.24 5.99 -2.79
CA PRO A 155 11.42 4.98 -3.45
C PRO A 155 9.93 5.22 -3.20
N ILE A 156 9.55 5.71 -2.02
CA ILE A 156 8.16 6.00 -1.67
C ILE A 156 7.61 7.16 -2.50
N ARG A 157 8.42 8.20 -2.76
CA ARG A 157 8.03 9.33 -3.63
C ARG A 157 7.69 8.89 -5.05
N ARG A 158 8.40 7.88 -5.56
CA ARG A 158 8.08 7.29 -6.87
C ARG A 158 6.72 6.60 -6.88
N TRP A 159 6.37 5.88 -5.81
CA TRP A 159 5.04 5.27 -5.67
C TRP A 159 3.95 6.33 -5.56
N GLU A 160 4.22 7.40 -4.81
CA GLU A 160 3.33 8.55 -4.66
C GLU A 160 3.04 9.24 -6.00
N ASP A 161 4.05 9.40 -6.88
CA ASP A 161 3.85 9.94 -8.23
C ASP A 161 2.86 9.10 -9.05
N TYR A 162 2.91 7.77 -8.94
CA TYR A 162 1.94 6.90 -9.61
C TYR A 162 0.54 7.02 -8.99
N ALA A 163 0.46 7.13 -7.67
CA ALA A 163 -0.83 7.27 -6.98
C ALA A 163 -1.53 8.59 -7.35
N LEU A 164 -0.81 9.69 -7.48
CA LEU A 164 -1.38 10.98 -7.92
C LEU A 164 -2.13 10.83 -9.25
N VAL A 165 -1.55 10.11 -10.21
CA VAL A 165 -2.15 9.88 -11.53
C VAL A 165 -3.27 8.84 -11.49
N ILE A 166 -3.09 7.73 -10.76
CA ILE A 166 -4.06 6.61 -10.72
C ILE A 166 -5.37 7.04 -10.05
N PHE A 167 -5.28 7.90 -9.03
CA PHE A 167 -6.42 8.33 -8.22
C PHE A 167 -6.97 9.71 -8.59
N ASP A 168 -6.44 10.34 -9.65
CA ASP A 168 -6.91 11.65 -10.15
C ASP A 168 -6.86 12.72 -9.05
N GLU A 169 -5.69 12.84 -8.39
CA GLU A 169 -5.44 13.77 -7.30
C GLU A 169 -5.20 15.20 -7.81
N GLU A 170 -5.30 16.20 -6.92
CA GLU A 170 -5.16 17.62 -7.29
C GLU A 170 -3.71 18.04 -7.62
N LEU A 171 -2.71 17.33 -7.09
CA LEU A 171 -1.29 17.61 -7.30
C LEU A 171 -0.72 16.70 -8.39
N ASP A 172 0.26 17.22 -9.14
CA ASP A 172 0.91 16.51 -10.22
C ASP A 172 2.27 15.91 -9.78
N PRO A 173 2.77 14.86 -10.48
CA PRO A 173 4.12 14.36 -10.28
C PRO A 173 5.17 15.47 -10.47
N GLY A 174 6.03 15.67 -9.47
CA GLY A 174 7.04 16.72 -9.46
C GLY A 174 6.65 18.00 -8.70
N ASP A 175 5.39 18.13 -8.29
CA ASP A 175 4.99 19.21 -7.38
C ASP A 175 5.71 19.10 -6.03
N PRO A 176 6.03 20.25 -5.40
CA PRO A 176 6.71 20.25 -4.10
C PRO A 176 5.85 19.56 -3.05
N VAL A 177 6.51 18.80 -2.18
CA VAL A 177 5.85 18.18 -1.02
C VAL A 177 5.37 19.30 -0.08
N PRO A 178 4.09 19.29 0.34
CA PRO A 178 3.60 20.24 1.32
C PRO A 178 4.45 20.20 2.59
N GLU A 179 4.87 21.36 3.09
CA GLU A 179 5.56 21.40 4.38
C GLU A 179 4.58 21.01 5.49
N PRO A 180 4.90 20.01 6.32
CA PRO A 180 4.06 19.68 7.45
C PRO A 180 4.14 20.85 8.46
N ASP A 181 2.99 21.31 8.95
CA ASP A 181 2.91 22.45 9.86
C ASP A 181 3.80 22.19 11.09
N ARG A 182 4.86 23.00 11.28
CA ARG A 182 5.91 22.77 12.29
C ARG A 182 5.49 23.18 13.71
N THR A 183 4.22 23.51 13.93
CA THR A 183 3.73 24.06 15.19
C THR A 183 3.35 23.00 16.23
N THR A 184 3.23 21.72 15.86
CA THR A 184 2.96 20.61 16.78
C THR A 184 4.23 19.78 16.99
N GLY A 185 4.77 19.85 18.22
CA GLY A 185 6.13 19.45 18.55
C GLY A 185 6.50 17.99 18.25
N SER A 186 7.74 17.81 17.79
CA SER A 186 8.45 16.54 17.81
C SER A 186 8.56 16.02 19.26
N PRO A 187 8.19 14.76 19.55
CA PRO A 187 8.40 14.17 20.87
C PRO A 187 9.88 14.02 21.25
N ALA A 188 10.81 14.26 20.32
CA ALA A 188 12.24 13.99 20.50
C ALA A 188 13.03 15.14 21.16
N ASP A 189 12.45 16.33 21.34
CA ASP A 189 13.21 17.51 21.82
C ASP A 189 13.16 17.73 23.34
N SER A 190 12.52 16.85 24.12
CA SER A 190 12.36 17.05 25.57
C SER A 190 13.48 16.48 26.45
N SER A 191 14.65 16.09 25.93
CA SER A 191 15.68 15.42 26.74
C SER A 191 17.11 15.96 26.62
N SER A 192 17.31 17.25 26.35
CA SER A 192 18.65 17.85 26.51
C SER A 192 18.63 19.36 26.74
N THR A 193 18.07 19.85 27.86
CA THR A 193 18.49 21.14 28.41
C THR A 193 18.29 21.17 29.93
N GLY A 194 19.39 21.39 30.65
CA GLY A 194 19.51 21.41 32.11
C GLY A 194 20.57 20.39 32.53
N ASP A 195 21.77 20.73 33.00
CA ASP A 195 22.23 21.95 33.65
C ASP A 195 23.77 21.88 33.64
N ARG A 196 24.45 22.88 33.09
CA ARG A 196 25.92 23.07 33.21
C ARG A 196 26.30 24.54 33.18
N GLY A 197 26.77 25.01 34.35
CA GLY A 197 27.61 26.21 34.55
C GLY A 197 26.80 27.49 34.73
N GLY A 198 26.87 28.21 35.85
CA GLY A 198 28.04 28.52 36.66
C GLY A 198 28.29 30.03 36.53
N GLY A 199 28.20 30.77 37.64
CA GLY A 199 28.44 32.22 37.65
C GLY A 199 28.24 32.80 39.05
N ASP A 200 29.35 33.27 39.60
CA ASP A 200 29.54 33.92 40.89
C ASP A 200 28.51 35.04 41.18
N ASP A 201 28.14 35.21 42.45
CA ASP A 201 27.80 36.54 42.96
C ASP A 201 28.38 36.75 44.36
N ASP A 202 29.15 37.83 44.42
CA ASP A 202 29.89 38.39 45.54
C ASP A 202 28.96 39.39 46.24
N GLY A 203 28.80 39.35 47.57
CA GLY A 203 28.29 40.53 48.28
C GLY A 203 27.37 40.34 49.48
N ARG A 204 27.97 40.62 50.64
CA ARG A 204 27.42 41.02 51.96
C ARG A 204 27.02 39.95 52.96
#